data_AF-A0A0H5C084-F1
#
_entry.id   AF-A0A0H5C084-F1
#
_cell.length_a   1.000
_cell.length_b   1.000
_cell.length_c   1.000
_cell.angle_alpha   90.00
_cell.angle_beta   90.00
_cell.angle_gamma   90.00
#
_symmetry.space_group_name_H-M   'P 1'
#
loop_
_entity.id
_entity.type
_entity.pdbx_description
1 polymer ?
#
loop_
_entity_poly.entity_id
_entity_poly.type
_entity_poly.pdbx_seq_one_letter_code
_entity_poly.pdbx_strand_id
1 'polypeptide(L)'
;MSDFEPLTSTNIILKDYDIAHKTPKDLFEDIMKEIKTVGGLRPYRNVEYDTLKIYTHAHGSKTMNLVINFEHDDDWTLDLSSTSHLHELGVGEYFLARSLVQATNTYNVDNETEISIFNKEAYEEYKKNPVEKW
;
A
#
# COMPACT_ATOMS: atom_id res chain seq x y z
N MET A 1 4.21 -24.68 20.68
CA MET A 1 4.78 -23.35 20.42
C MET A 1 4.56 -23.14 18.93
N SER A 2 3.61 -22.30 18.52
CA SER A 2 3.41 -22.08 17.09
C SER A 2 4.63 -21.33 16.59
N ASP A 3 5.39 -21.95 15.70
CA ASP A 3 6.50 -21.29 15.02
C ASP A 3 5.87 -20.19 14.15
N PHE A 4 5.90 -18.97 14.66
CA PHE A 4 5.45 -17.79 13.93
C PHE A 4 6.52 -17.50 12.87
N GLU A 5 6.20 -17.77 11.61
CA GLU A 5 7.08 -17.44 10.48
C GLU A 5 7.33 -15.92 10.46
N PRO A 6 8.57 -15.46 10.25
CA PRO A 6 8.88 -14.03 10.22
C PRO A 6 8.17 -13.36 9.04
N LEU A 7 7.63 -12.15 9.29
CA LEU A 7 7.10 -11.33 8.19
C LEU A 7 8.24 -10.94 7.26
N THR A 8 8.08 -11.24 5.97
CA THR A 8 9.00 -10.80 4.92
C THR A 8 8.31 -9.75 4.07
N SER A 9 8.98 -8.63 3.82
CA SER A 9 8.50 -7.59 2.92
C SER A 9 9.38 -7.50 1.67
N THR A 10 8.75 -7.20 0.53
CA THR A 10 9.44 -6.88 -0.72
C THR A 10 8.69 -5.74 -1.40
N ASN A 11 9.43 -4.85 -2.04
CA ASN A 11 8.84 -3.70 -2.72
C ASN A 11 8.60 -4.03 -4.20
N ILE A 12 7.42 -3.65 -4.69
CA ILE A 12 7.08 -3.64 -6.12
C ILE A 12 7.04 -2.18 -6.55
N ILE A 13 7.86 -1.81 -7.53
CA ILE A 13 7.92 -0.43 -8.04
C ILE A 13 7.00 -0.32 -9.25
N LEU A 14 5.89 0.41 -9.10
CA LEU A 14 5.00 0.79 -10.18
C LEU A 14 5.40 2.19 -10.67
N LYS A 15 5.84 2.30 -11.93
CA LYS A 15 6.20 3.58 -12.55
C LYS A 15 5.03 4.11 -13.38
N ASP A 16 4.79 5.42 -13.33
CA ASP A 16 3.77 6.12 -14.11
C ASP A 16 2.37 5.48 -13.98
N TYR A 17 2.03 5.04 -12.78
CA TYR A 17 0.77 4.36 -12.52
C TYR A 17 -0.41 5.34 -12.52
N ASP A 18 -1.48 5.03 -13.27
CA ASP A 18 -2.63 5.91 -13.45
C ASP A 18 -3.53 5.97 -12.20
N ILE A 19 -3.16 6.80 -11.22
CA ILE A 19 -3.94 7.05 -10.01
C ILE A 19 -5.19 7.92 -10.25
N ALA A 20 -5.25 8.60 -11.39
CA ALA A 20 -6.36 9.50 -11.72
C ALA A 20 -7.62 8.72 -12.10
N HIS A 21 -7.46 7.56 -12.75
CA HIS A 21 -8.60 6.77 -13.26
C HIS A 21 -8.69 5.35 -12.71
N LYS A 22 -7.63 4.80 -12.10
CA LYS A 22 -7.70 3.47 -11.50
C LYS A 22 -8.25 3.49 -10.08
N THR A 23 -8.93 2.41 -9.72
CA THR A 23 -9.52 2.17 -8.41
C THR A 23 -8.58 1.35 -7.51
N PRO A 24 -8.87 1.24 -6.20
CA PRO A 24 -8.17 0.30 -5.32
C PRO A 24 -8.20 -1.14 -5.82
N LYS A 25 -9.31 -1.57 -6.42
CA LYS A 25 -9.45 -2.91 -6.99
C LYS A 25 -8.50 -3.13 -8.16
N ASP A 26 -8.40 -2.16 -9.07
CA ASP A 26 -7.47 -2.25 -10.20
C ASP A 26 -6.02 -2.37 -9.72
N LEU A 27 -5.65 -1.58 -8.70
CA LEU A 27 -4.32 -1.65 -8.07
C LEU A 27 -4.06 -3.02 -7.43
N PHE A 28 -5.04 -3.55 -6.71
CA PHE A 28 -4.94 -4.87 -6.11
C PHE A 28 -4.73 -5.95 -7.19
N GLU A 29 -5.54 -5.94 -8.24
CA GLU A 29 -5.46 -6.91 -9.33
C GLU A 29 -4.12 -6.83 -10.09
N ASP A 30 -3.63 -5.61 -10.35
CA ASP A 30 -2.34 -5.38 -11.00
C ASP A 30 -1.16 -5.88 -10.14
N ILE A 31 -1.16 -5.62 -8.82
CA ILE A 31 -0.16 -6.16 -7.90
C ILE A 31 -0.23 -7.68 -7.85
N MET A 32 -1.43 -8.26 -7.75
CA MET A 32 -1.62 -9.71 -7.73
C MET A 32 -1.14 -10.37 -9.02
N LYS A 33 -1.25 -9.69 -10.17
CA LYS A 33 -0.69 -10.12 -11.44
C LYS A 33 0.84 -10.13 -11.40
N GLU A 34 1.47 -9.06 -10.90
CA GLU A 34 2.94 -8.98 -10.74
C GLU A 34 3.49 -10.09 -9.84
N ILE A 35 2.85 -10.36 -8.69
CA ILE A 35 3.25 -11.45 -7.78
C ILE A 35 3.26 -12.81 -8.50
N LYS A 36 2.26 -13.05 -9.36
CA LYS A 36 2.13 -14.30 -10.12
C LYS A 36 3.13 -14.41 -11.28
N THR A 37 3.53 -13.30 -11.89
CA THR A 37 4.39 -13.29 -13.08
C THR A 37 5.88 -13.21 -12.74
N VAL A 38 6.27 -12.31 -11.84
CA VAL A 38 7.69 -12.00 -11.55
C VAL A 38 8.35 -13.16 -10.80
N GLY A 39 9.50 -13.61 -11.30
CA GLY A 39 10.25 -14.74 -10.72
C GLY A 39 10.74 -14.47 -9.29
N GLY A 40 11.13 -13.24 -8.98
CA GLY A 40 11.57 -12.83 -7.65
C GLY A 40 10.46 -12.83 -6.60
N LEU A 41 9.19 -12.78 -7.02
CA LEU A 41 8.03 -12.79 -6.12
C LEU A 41 7.45 -14.19 -5.88
N ARG A 42 8.12 -15.25 -6.35
CA ARG A 42 7.69 -16.64 -6.15
C ARG A 42 7.33 -17.01 -4.71
N PRO A 43 8.10 -16.62 -3.67
CA PRO A 43 7.77 -16.95 -2.28
C PRO A 43 6.41 -16.42 -1.82
N TYR A 44 5.92 -15.35 -2.44
CA TYR A 44 4.71 -14.61 -2.06
C TYR A 44 3.42 -15.14 -2.72
N ARG A 45 3.53 -16.05 -3.70
CA ARG A 45 2.37 -16.48 -4.52
C ARG A 45 1.32 -17.30 -3.79
N ASN A 46 1.69 -17.91 -2.66
CA ASN A 46 0.80 -18.75 -1.86
C ASN A 46 0.20 -18.01 -0.65
N VAL A 47 0.45 -16.69 -0.55
CA VAL A 47 -0.12 -15.85 0.50
C VAL A 47 -1.50 -15.37 0.05
N GLU A 48 -2.47 -15.42 0.96
CA GLU A 48 -3.82 -14.88 0.74
C GLU A 48 -3.83 -13.39 1.04
N TYR A 49 -3.91 -12.55 0.01
CA TYR A 49 -3.99 -11.10 0.16
C TYR A 49 -5.46 -10.64 0.11
N ASP A 50 -5.83 -9.69 0.96
CA ASP A 50 -7.18 -9.12 0.99
C ASP A 50 -7.20 -7.61 1.29
N THR A 51 -6.07 -7.03 1.70
CA THR A 51 -6.01 -5.67 2.21
C THR A 51 -4.92 -4.86 1.51
N LEU A 52 -5.28 -3.64 1.10
CA LEU A 52 -4.34 -2.59 0.71
C LEU A 52 -4.36 -1.49 1.76
N LYS A 53 -3.19 -1.04 2.18
CA LYS A 53 -3.04 0.06 3.14
C LYS A 53 -1.94 1.01 2.71
N ILE A 54 -2.19 2.31 2.76
CA ILE A 54 -1.13 3.32 2.59
C ILE A 54 -0.14 3.15 3.73
N TYR A 55 1.13 2.96 3.40
CA TYR A 55 2.21 2.81 4.37
C TYR A 55 2.81 4.18 4.72
N THR A 56 3.11 5.00 3.70
CA THR A 56 3.51 6.40 3.86
C THR A 56 2.94 7.24 2.72
N HIS A 57 2.46 8.44 3.06
CA HIS A 57 2.20 9.49 2.07
C HIS A 57 3.52 10.12 1.62
N ALA A 58 3.56 10.65 0.39
CA ALA A 58 4.74 11.35 -0.11
C ALA A 58 5.17 12.45 0.88
N HIS A 59 6.48 12.53 1.18
CA HIS A 59 7.12 13.42 2.19
C HIS A 59 6.46 13.42 3.59
N GLY A 60 5.68 12.39 3.94
CA GLY A 60 5.32 12.08 5.32
C GLY A 60 6.53 11.49 6.07
N SER A 61 6.52 11.58 7.40
CA SER A 61 7.52 10.86 8.21
C SER A 61 7.27 9.35 8.11
N LYS A 62 8.28 8.58 7.69
CA LYS A 62 8.19 7.11 7.74
C LYS A 62 7.96 6.66 9.18
N THR A 63 7.15 5.62 9.35
CA THR A 63 6.96 5.00 10.66
C THR A 63 8.26 4.31 11.09
N MET A 64 8.41 4.06 12.39
CA MET A 64 9.58 3.33 12.90
C MET A 64 9.55 1.84 12.58
N ASN A 65 8.40 1.29 12.16
CA ASN A 65 8.25 -0.14 11.88
C ASN A 65 8.51 -0.44 10.41
N LEU A 66 9.62 -1.12 10.12
CA LEU A 66 10.14 -1.36 8.76
C LEU A 66 9.31 -2.34 7.92
N VAL A 67 8.38 -3.08 8.54
CA VAL A 67 7.66 -4.17 7.89
C VAL A 67 6.25 -3.76 7.50
N ILE A 68 5.52 -3.09 8.40
CA ILE A 68 4.15 -2.64 8.16
C ILE A 68 3.81 -1.44 9.06
N ASN A 69 2.98 -0.51 8.55
CA ASN A 69 2.51 0.62 9.31
C ASN A 69 1.37 0.17 10.27
N PHE A 70 1.52 0.40 11.58
CA PHE A 70 0.50 0.10 12.61
C PHE A 70 -0.42 1.28 12.96
N GLU A 71 -0.10 2.47 12.47
CA GLU A 71 -0.88 3.69 12.63
C GLU A 71 -1.92 3.76 11.52
N HIS A 72 -2.95 4.60 11.68
CA HIS A 72 -3.94 4.89 10.63
C HIS A 72 -4.70 3.66 10.07
N ASP A 73 -5.04 2.68 10.91
CA ASP A 73 -5.82 1.50 10.47
C ASP A 73 -7.23 1.86 9.98
N ASP A 74 -7.82 2.89 10.58
CA ASP A 74 -9.19 3.31 10.31
C ASP A 74 -9.32 4.20 9.06
N ASP A 75 -8.26 4.91 8.66
CA ASP A 75 -8.28 5.94 7.62
C ASP A 75 -7.37 5.66 6.41
N TRP A 76 -6.32 4.83 6.53
CA TRP A 76 -5.40 4.55 5.42
C TRP A 76 -5.59 3.17 4.76
N THR A 77 -6.58 2.40 5.23
CA THR A 77 -6.99 1.15 4.57
C THR A 77 -7.85 1.48 3.35
N LEU A 78 -7.47 0.99 2.17
CA LEU A 78 -8.21 1.20 0.94
C LEU A 78 -9.34 0.17 0.81
N ASP A 79 -10.56 0.65 0.59
CA ASP A 79 -11.72 -0.21 0.34
C ASP A 79 -11.70 -0.74 -1.10
N LEU A 80 -11.48 -2.05 -1.26
CA LEU A 80 -11.48 -2.73 -2.56
C LEU A 80 -12.85 -2.78 -3.25
N SER A 81 -13.93 -2.47 -2.53
CA SER A 81 -15.28 -2.32 -3.11
C SER A 81 -15.58 -0.90 -3.57
N SER A 82 -14.73 0.07 -3.22
CA SER A 82 -14.89 1.47 -3.61
C SER A 82 -14.73 1.65 -5.12
N THR A 83 -15.61 2.48 -5.69
CA THR A 83 -15.53 2.93 -7.09
C THR A 83 -14.75 4.23 -7.25
N SER A 84 -14.32 4.85 -6.15
CA SER A 84 -13.50 6.06 -6.20
C SER A 84 -12.12 5.78 -6.77
N HIS A 85 -11.57 6.78 -7.45
CA HIS A 85 -10.22 6.71 -7.99
C HIS A 85 -9.18 6.86 -6.87
N LEU A 86 -7.99 6.29 -7.06
CA LEU A 86 -6.93 6.24 -6.05
C LEU A 86 -6.54 7.61 -5.51
N HIS A 87 -6.47 8.63 -6.38
CA HIS A 87 -6.14 10.00 -5.95
C HIS A 87 -7.18 10.59 -4.99
N GLU A 88 -8.47 10.27 -5.15
CA GLU A 88 -9.55 10.72 -4.24
C GLU A 88 -9.44 10.09 -2.85
N LEU A 89 -8.72 8.97 -2.76
CA LEU A 89 -8.46 8.22 -1.53
C LEU A 89 -7.10 8.57 -0.90
N GLY A 90 -6.49 9.66 -1.35
CA GLY A 90 -5.23 10.17 -0.83
C GLY A 90 -3.99 9.46 -1.36
N VAL A 91 -4.10 8.53 -2.31
CA VAL A 91 -2.92 7.91 -2.92
C VAL A 91 -2.23 8.91 -3.84
N GLY A 92 -0.96 9.21 -3.56
CA GLY A 92 -0.19 10.19 -4.32
C GLY A 92 -0.54 11.64 -4.00
N GLU A 93 -1.37 11.91 -2.98
CA GLU A 93 -1.72 13.29 -2.60
C GLU A 93 -0.75 13.90 -1.58
N TYR A 94 -0.38 15.16 -1.87
CA TYR A 94 -0.02 16.13 -0.84
C TYR A 94 -1.26 16.84 -0.34
N PHE A 95 -1.43 16.90 0.97
CA PHE A 95 -2.32 17.83 1.66
C PHE A 95 -1.95 19.33 1.48
N LEU A 96 -1.20 19.69 0.43
CA LEU A 96 -0.88 21.07 0.05
C LEU A 96 -1.74 21.62 -1.09
N ALA A 97 -2.74 20.89 -1.61
CA ALA A 97 -3.75 21.45 -2.52
C ALA A 97 -4.92 22.08 -1.76
N ARG A 98 -4.61 23.13 -0.98
CA ARG A 98 -5.55 24.20 -0.63
C ARG A 98 -6.18 24.76 -1.93
N SER A 99 -7.50 24.88 -1.99
CA SER A 99 -8.28 26.10 -2.30
C SER A 99 -7.95 27.03 -3.50
N LEU A 100 -6.85 26.90 -4.22
CA LEU A 100 -6.45 27.82 -5.28
C LEU A 100 -5.61 27.01 -6.24
N VAL A 101 -6.16 26.80 -7.43
CA VAL A 101 -5.49 26.67 -8.71
C VAL A 101 -6.31 25.69 -9.53
N GLN A 102 -7.30 26.29 -10.20
CA GLN A 102 -7.69 25.84 -11.51
C GLN A 102 -6.46 25.96 -12.43
N ALA A 103 -5.55 24.98 -12.41
CA ALA A 103 -4.49 24.92 -13.40
C ALA A 103 -3.97 23.49 -13.64
N THR A 104 -3.93 23.16 -14.92
CA THR A 104 -2.86 22.43 -15.61
C THR A 104 -2.32 21.18 -14.93
N ASN A 105 -2.73 20.01 -15.47
CA ASN A 105 -1.94 18.81 -15.71
C ASN A 105 -0.51 18.80 -15.11
N THR A 106 -0.41 18.67 -13.80
CA THR A 106 0.83 18.29 -13.13
C THR A 106 0.54 17.10 -12.22
N TYR A 107 0.34 15.93 -12.83
CA TYR A 107 0.51 14.63 -12.17
C TYR A 107 1.97 14.14 -12.30
N ASN A 108 2.92 15.06 -12.47
CA ASN A 108 4.33 14.75 -12.74
C ASN A 108 5.26 15.21 -11.61
N VAL A 109 4.75 15.19 -10.38
CA VAL A 109 5.59 15.27 -9.18
C VAL A 109 6.00 13.83 -8.87
N ASP A 110 7.30 13.57 -8.73
CA ASP A 110 7.89 12.28 -8.35
C ASP A 110 7.36 11.84 -6.97
N ASN A 111 6.12 11.36 -6.92
CA ASN A 111 5.42 11.01 -5.70
C ASN A 111 5.68 9.55 -5.37
N GLU A 112 6.60 9.30 -4.44
CA GLU A 112 6.75 7.99 -3.81
C GLU A 112 5.66 7.85 -2.73
N THR A 113 4.58 7.15 -3.04
CA THR A 113 3.62 6.63 -2.05
C THR A 113 3.90 5.15 -1.86
N GLU A 114 4.16 4.74 -0.62
CA GLU A 114 4.34 3.32 -0.30
C GLU A 114 2.99 2.73 0.10
N ILE A 115 2.64 1.58 -0.48
CA ILE A 115 1.40 0.85 -0.17
C ILE A 115 1.77 -0.57 0.24
N SER A 116 1.20 -1.04 1.34
CA SER A 116 1.31 -2.42 1.82
C SER A 116 0.15 -3.26 1.28
N ILE A 117 0.45 -4.48 0.86
CA ILE A 117 -0.54 -5.52 0.54
C ILE A 117 -0.33 -6.70 1.49
N PHE A 118 -1.39 -7.12 2.19
CA PHE A 118 -1.30 -8.18 3.22
C PHE A 118 -2.65 -8.87 3.47
N ASN A 119 -2.62 -9.89 4.32
CA ASN A 119 -3.79 -10.55 4.89
C ASN A 119 -4.21 -9.85 6.18
N LYS A 120 -5.45 -9.38 6.29
CA LYS A 120 -5.91 -8.61 7.46
C LYS A 120 -5.87 -9.42 8.75
N GLU A 121 -6.29 -10.67 8.72
CA GLU A 121 -6.32 -11.54 9.90
C GLU A 121 -4.91 -11.77 10.45
N ALA A 122 -3.96 -12.14 9.58
CA ALA A 122 -2.56 -12.32 9.95
C ALA A 122 -1.92 -11.02 10.48
N TYR A 123 -2.30 -9.87 9.92
CA TYR A 123 -1.88 -8.56 10.43
C TYR A 123 -2.37 -8.29 11.86
N GLU A 124 -3.66 -8.52 12.13
CA GLU A 124 -4.24 -8.33 13.46
C GLU A 124 -3.63 -9.29 14.50
N GLU A 125 -3.27 -10.50 14.10
CA GLU A 125 -2.53 -11.44 14.95
C GLU A 125 -1.11 -10.95 15.24
N TYR A 126 -0.38 -10.52 14.21
CA TYR A 126 0.97 -9.98 14.37
C TYR A 126 0.99 -8.73 15.26
N LYS A 127 0.02 -7.84 15.11
CA LYS A 127 -0.09 -6.60 15.89
C LYS A 127 -0.22 -6.85 17.40
N LYS A 128 -0.79 -8.00 17.83
CA LYS A 128 -0.92 -8.37 19.25
C LYS A 128 0.42 -8.72 19.89
N ASN A 129 1.37 -9.23 19.11
CA ASN A 129 2.69 -9.62 19.60
C ASN A 129 3.73 -9.46 18.48
N PRO A 130 4.15 -8.21 18.17
CA PRO A 130 5.10 -7.96 17.11
C PRO A 130 6.46 -8.53 17.50
N VAL A 131 6.96 -9.48 16.71
CA VAL A 131 8.29 -10.05 16.90
C VAL A 131 9.19 -9.54 15.78
N GLU A 132 10.01 -8.54 16.10
CA GLU A 132 11.10 -8.10 15.23
C GLU A 132 12.33 -9.00 15.47
N LYS A 133 12.78 -9.74 14.45
CA LYS A 133 14.06 -10.45 14.49
C LYS A 133 14.95 -9.92 13.38
N TRP A 134 16.11 -9.41 13.79
CA TRP A 134 17.19 -8.86 12.99
C TRP A 134 18.10 -9.95 12.43
#